data_AF-S4RW57-F1
#
_entry.id   AF-S4RW57-F1
#
_cell.length_a   1.000
_cell.length_b   1.000
_cell.length_c   1.000
_cell.angle_alpha   90.00
_cell.angle_beta   90.00
_cell.angle_gamma   90.00
#
_symmetry.space_group_name_H-M   'P 1'
#
loop_
_entity.id
_entity.type
_entity.pdbx_description
1 polymer ?
#
loop_
_entity_poly.entity_id
_entity_poly.type
_entity_poly.pdbx_seq_one_letter_code
_entity_poly.pdbx_strand_id
1 'polypeptide(L)'
;LIMLNSVSDLCDYIDSEELSAELGGTREYSHRRWVQQRTAIEDFALTVKATAQLLQTFGADLAEMELPQDVPSTRALLGGHAGKRCQLKEEMQMAVEEGNGLMASIEDCSDSDSSGDSDSERAENISTVQRGMAPVAALGRAFQEVACDYRWFLQYRFFVIYIHNNVRKVAVALGELTHRLAEVPDLAESRSHAERVLRELASLQQRGQEWLGKAATLASRGEELIEADNLFAEDALALPCQELQRLSLEFTEGHERKSRSLGLSLELEKRLEKAMAWCERGVYLLASQPVDRCQSQEGAEAALAEIHAFLESSHEHQLGDTSPFDAILTSDLSERVEVLHRKVTEVRDMFEKRRQGLRKLAAKQARPVQHVAPRPESPRHSPKSSQGKRQ
;
A
#
# COMPACT_ATOMS: atom_id res chain seq x y z
N LEU A 1 -79.23 -12.32 51.67
CA LEU A 1 -78.76 -11.07 52.31
C LEU A 1 -78.97 -11.23 53.80
N ILE A 2 -77.88 -11.39 54.55
CA ILE A 2 -77.90 -11.44 56.02
C ILE A 2 -77.77 -9.98 56.49
N MET A 3 -78.67 -9.53 57.36
CA MET A 3 -78.63 -8.20 57.98
C MET A 3 -78.04 -8.36 59.37
N LEU A 4 -76.85 -7.80 59.59
CA LEU A 4 -76.16 -7.80 60.88
C LEU A 4 -76.59 -6.57 61.68
N ASN A 5 -76.87 -6.74 62.98
CA ASN A 5 -77.32 -5.66 63.86
C ASN A 5 -76.18 -5.07 64.70
N SER A 6 -75.04 -5.76 64.80
CA SER A 6 -73.82 -5.29 65.46
C SER A 6 -72.55 -5.88 64.81
N VAL A 7 -71.38 -5.27 65.07
CA VAL A 7 -70.07 -5.80 64.61
C VAL A 7 -69.78 -7.17 65.24
N SER A 8 -70.29 -7.44 66.44
CA SER A 8 -70.13 -8.73 67.12
C SER A 8 -70.86 -9.86 66.40
N ASP A 9 -71.96 -9.56 65.70
CA ASP A 9 -72.73 -10.54 64.92
C ASP A 9 -71.92 -11.06 63.70
N LEU A 10 -70.85 -10.36 63.33
CA LEU A 10 -69.96 -10.73 62.23
C LEU A 10 -69.13 -11.99 62.57
N CYS A 11 -68.77 -12.16 63.84
CA CYS A 11 -68.00 -13.29 64.35
C CYS A 11 -68.80 -14.61 64.38
N ASP A 12 -70.13 -14.56 64.23
CA ASP A 12 -70.99 -15.75 64.13
C ASP A 12 -70.93 -16.39 62.72
N TYR A 13 -70.42 -15.65 61.73
CA TYR A 13 -70.37 -16.06 60.32
C TYR A 13 -68.96 -16.05 59.72
N ILE A 14 -68.01 -15.33 60.33
CA ILE A 14 -66.64 -15.15 59.87
C ILE A 14 -65.70 -15.45 61.02
N ASP A 15 -64.69 -16.27 60.78
CA ASP A 15 -63.69 -16.61 61.79
C ASP A 15 -62.93 -15.36 62.24
N SER A 16 -62.64 -15.27 63.54
CA SER A 16 -61.93 -14.12 64.10
C SER A 16 -60.54 -13.91 63.48
N GLU A 17 -59.95 -14.95 62.90
CA GLU A 17 -58.66 -14.90 62.19
C GLU A 17 -58.73 -14.19 60.83
N GLU A 18 -59.93 -14.00 60.27
CA GLU A 18 -60.15 -13.31 58.99
C GLU A 18 -60.48 -11.82 59.18
N LEU A 19 -60.85 -11.41 60.40
CA LEU A 19 -61.22 -10.04 60.76
C LEU A 19 -60.03 -9.26 61.32
N SER A 20 -59.91 -7.98 60.96
CA SER A 20 -58.88 -7.10 61.51
C SER A 20 -59.12 -6.78 62.98
N ALA A 21 -58.08 -6.35 63.68
CA ALA A 21 -58.18 -5.93 65.09
C ALA A 21 -59.23 -4.82 65.33
N GLU A 22 -59.44 -3.94 64.34
CA GLU A 22 -60.47 -2.87 64.39
C GLU A 22 -61.92 -3.42 64.33
N LEU A 23 -62.10 -4.62 63.79
CA LEU A 23 -63.38 -5.34 63.69
C LEU A 23 -63.51 -6.45 64.74
N GLY A 24 -62.59 -6.52 65.71
CA GLY A 24 -62.63 -7.50 66.79
C GLY A 24 -61.97 -8.86 66.47
N GLY A 25 -61.22 -8.95 65.37
CA GLY A 25 -60.46 -10.16 65.00
C GLY A 25 -58.95 -10.10 65.30
N THR A 26 -58.22 -11.11 64.86
CA THR A 26 -56.78 -11.29 65.08
C THR A 26 -55.94 -11.09 63.82
N ARG A 27 -56.55 -10.75 62.67
CA ARG A 27 -55.82 -10.49 61.43
C ARG A 27 -54.98 -9.23 61.55
N GLU A 28 -53.68 -9.36 61.32
CA GLU A 28 -52.79 -8.22 61.16
C GLU A 28 -53.06 -7.51 59.83
N TYR A 29 -53.63 -6.31 59.90
CA TYR A 29 -53.88 -5.47 58.74
C TYR A 29 -53.34 -4.07 59.00
N SER A 30 -52.53 -3.55 58.07
CA SER A 30 -52.07 -2.17 58.06
C SER A 30 -52.48 -1.51 56.75
N HIS A 31 -53.50 -0.65 56.83
CA HIS A 31 -53.99 0.09 55.66
C HIS A 31 -52.87 0.89 54.99
N ARG A 32 -52.01 1.53 55.78
CA ARG A 32 -50.87 2.29 55.27
C ARG A 32 -49.90 1.40 54.47
N ARG A 33 -49.58 0.21 54.99
CA ARG A 33 -48.67 -0.73 54.31
C ARG A 33 -49.28 -1.30 53.03
N TRP A 34 -50.57 -1.64 53.08
CA TRP A 34 -51.35 -2.06 51.92
C TRP A 34 -51.32 -1.00 50.81
N VAL A 35 -51.56 0.28 51.15
CA VAL A 35 -51.49 1.39 50.19
C VAL A 35 -50.06 1.51 49.64
N GLN A 36 -49.03 1.51 50.50
CA GLN A 36 -47.63 1.62 50.08
C GLN A 36 -47.20 0.52 49.11
N GLN A 37 -47.55 -0.75 49.39
CA GLN A 37 -47.22 -1.86 48.52
C GLN A 37 -47.94 -1.76 47.16
N ARG A 38 -49.22 -1.40 47.14
CA ARG A 38 -49.96 -1.20 45.88
C ARG A 38 -49.39 -0.07 45.05
N THR A 39 -49.09 1.08 45.67
CA THR A 39 -48.46 2.20 44.97
C THR A 39 -47.10 1.79 44.39
N ALA A 40 -46.27 1.08 45.15
CA ALA A 40 -44.97 0.61 44.65
C ALA A 40 -45.10 -0.41 43.49
N ILE A 41 -46.10 -1.30 43.53
CA ILE A 41 -46.38 -2.23 42.42
C ILE A 41 -46.88 -1.46 41.18
N GLU A 42 -47.71 -0.45 41.35
CA GLU A 42 -48.19 0.41 40.26
C GLU A 42 -47.04 1.22 39.63
N ASP A 43 -46.18 1.83 40.44
CA ASP A 43 -44.99 2.55 39.99
C ASP A 43 -44.05 1.63 39.19
N PHE A 44 -43.77 0.42 39.72
CA PHE A 44 -42.98 -0.58 39.01
C PHE A 44 -43.62 -0.99 37.67
N ALA A 45 -44.95 -1.16 37.62
CA ALA A 45 -45.65 -1.48 36.39
C ALA A 45 -45.53 -0.35 35.34
N LEU A 46 -45.50 0.92 35.78
CA LEU A 46 -45.22 2.06 34.90
C LEU A 46 -43.78 2.03 34.38
N THR A 47 -42.78 1.71 35.22
CA THR A 47 -41.39 1.53 34.79
C THR A 47 -41.29 0.45 33.72
N VAL A 48 -41.84 -0.75 33.97
CA VAL A 48 -41.86 -1.87 33.02
C VAL A 48 -42.46 -1.46 31.68
N LYS A 49 -43.59 -0.73 31.71
CA LYS A 49 -44.26 -0.23 30.50
C LYS A 49 -43.39 0.78 29.75
N ALA A 50 -42.75 1.71 30.45
CA ALA A 50 -41.86 2.71 29.85
C ALA A 50 -40.65 2.05 29.18
N THR A 51 -39.99 1.10 29.86
CA THR A 51 -38.86 0.34 29.30
C THR A 51 -39.27 -0.43 28.04
N ALA A 52 -40.44 -1.08 28.06
CA ALA A 52 -40.97 -1.80 26.89
C ALA A 52 -41.25 -0.85 25.70
N GLN A 53 -41.79 0.34 25.95
CA GLN A 53 -42.02 1.35 24.92
C GLN A 53 -40.72 1.85 24.32
N LEU A 54 -39.70 2.15 25.13
CA LEU A 54 -38.38 2.57 24.63
C LEU A 54 -37.76 1.52 23.70
N LEU A 55 -37.86 0.24 24.06
CA LEU A 55 -37.40 -0.89 23.25
C LEU A 55 -38.15 -1.01 21.93
N GLN A 56 -39.47 -0.87 21.96
CA GLN A 56 -40.31 -0.91 20.77
C GLN A 56 -39.96 0.24 19.82
N THR A 57 -39.78 1.46 20.35
CA THR A 57 -39.45 2.65 19.57
C THR A 57 -38.09 2.48 18.89
N PHE A 58 -37.09 1.99 19.61
CA PHE A 58 -35.77 1.73 19.02
C PHE A 58 -35.79 0.57 18.01
N GLY A 59 -36.61 -0.46 18.22
CA GLY A 59 -36.84 -1.51 17.22
C GLY A 59 -37.46 -0.98 15.93
N ALA A 60 -38.41 -0.04 16.03
CA ALA A 60 -38.98 0.65 14.87
C ALA A 60 -37.94 1.53 14.16
N ASP A 61 -37.15 2.30 14.92
CA ASP A 61 -36.03 3.09 14.37
C ASP A 61 -35.07 2.20 13.54
N LEU A 62 -34.76 0.98 14.03
CA LEU A 62 -33.88 0.05 13.31
C LEU A 62 -34.50 -0.49 12.01
N ALA A 63 -35.82 -0.72 12.01
CA ALA A 63 -36.55 -1.29 10.88
C ALA A 63 -36.82 -0.27 9.76
N GLU A 64 -37.09 0.99 10.11
CA GLU A 64 -37.39 2.07 9.16
C GLU A 64 -36.14 2.83 8.69
N MET A 65 -34.96 2.43 9.16
CA MET A 65 -33.74 3.17 8.88
C MET A 65 -33.32 3.10 7.40
N GLU A 66 -33.07 4.26 6.81
CA GLU A 66 -32.39 4.37 5.53
C GLU A 66 -30.90 4.06 5.64
N LEU A 67 -30.42 3.17 4.79
CA LEU A 67 -29.02 2.72 4.83
C LEU A 67 -28.07 3.80 4.28
N PRO A 68 -27.11 4.29 5.08
CA PRO A 68 -26.17 5.30 4.63
C PRO A 68 -25.28 4.81 3.47
N GLN A 69 -24.83 5.78 2.66
CA GLN A 69 -24.04 5.56 1.44
C GLN A 69 -22.58 6.01 1.59
N ASP A 70 -22.26 6.73 2.66
CA ASP A 70 -20.92 7.25 2.92
C ASP A 70 -20.37 6.85 4.30
N VAL A 71 -19.04 6.92 4.43
CA VAL A 71 -18.30 6.52 5.63
C VAL A 71 -18.66 7.38 6.86
N PRO A 72 -18.67 8.73 6.77
CA PRO A 72 -19.13 9.58 7.89
C PRO A 72 -20.52 9.24 8.40
N SER A 73 -21.52 9.15 7.52
CA SER A 73 -22.91 8.88 7.91
C SER A 73 -23.06 7.51 8.54
N THR A 74 -22.44 6.47 7.95
CA THR A 74 -22.45 5.11 8.51
C THR A 74 -21.79 5.07 9.90
N ARG A 75 -20.71 5.83 10.10
CA ARG A 75 -20.03 5.92 11.40
C ARG A 75 -20.88 6.62 12.45
N ALA A 76 -21.51 7.75 12.09
CA ALA A 76 -22.36 8.50 13.00
C ALA A 76 -23.56 7.66 13.47
N LEU A 77 -24.20 6.95 12.52
CA LEU A 77 -25.29 6.04 12.77
C LEU A 77 -24.89 4.89 13.72
N LEU A 78 -23.77 4.21 13.44
CA LEU A 78 -23.22 3.16 14.31
C LEU A 78 -22.98 3.66 15.74
N GLY A 79 -22.44 4.88 15.88
CA GLY A 79 -22.22 5.53 17.18
C GLY A 79 -23.53 5.85 17.90
N GLY A 80 -24.51 6.43 17.20
CA GLY A 80 -25.83 6.76 17.73
C GLY A 80 -26.58 5.53 18.22
N HIS A 81 -26.57 4.43 17.44
CA HIS A 81 -27.21 3.18 17.82
C HIS A 81 -26.49 2.50 18.99
N ALA A 82 -25.16 2.57 19.04
CA ALA A 82 -24.40 2.07 20.19
C ALA A 82 -24.76 2.82 21.48
N GLY A 83 -24.88 4.15 21.42
CA GLY A 83 -25.31 4.99 22.54
C GLY A 83 -26.73 4.66 23.01
N LYS A 84 -27.72 4.66 22.10
CA LYS A 84 -29.12 4.29 22.41
C LYS A 84 -29.22 2.90 23.03
N ARG A 85 -28.45 1.94 22.52
CA ARG A 85 -28.41 0.57 23.07
C ARG A 85 -27.82 0.50 24.48
N CYS A 86 -26.76 1.27 24.76
CA CYS A 86 -26.20 1.37 26.12
C CYS A 86 -27.24 1.93 27.08
N GLN A 87 -27.91 3.01 26.70
CA GLN A 87 -29.00 3.60 27.49
C GLN A 87 -30.13 2.59 27.75
N LEU A 88 -30.64 1.91 26.73
CA LEU A 88 -31.69 0.90 26.88
C LEU A 88 -31.30 -0.24 27.82
N LYS A 89 -30.02 -0.65 27.80
CA LYS A 89 -29.51 -1.67 28.71
C LYS A 89 -29.51 -1.20 30.16
N GLU A 90 -29.16 0.07 30.41
CA GLU A 90 -29.22 0.69 31.74
C GLU A 90 -30.67 0.79 32.24
N GLU A 91 -31.60 1.23 31.38
CA GLU A 91 -33.04 1.30 31.72
C GLU A 91 -33.62 -0.08 32.09
N MET A 92 -33.27 -1.13 31.35
CA MET A 92 -33.67 -2.50 31.71
C MET A 92 -33.09 -2.95 33.04
N GLN A 93 -31.82 -2.62 33.29
CA GLN A 93 -31.13 -3.01 34.52
C GLN A 93 -31.79 -2.33 35.72
N MET A 94 -32.09 -1.03 35.62
CA MET A 94 -32.82 -0.29 36.65
C MET A 94 -34.21 -0.88 36.91
N ALA A 95 -34.96 -1.23 35.86
CA ALA A 95 -36.28 -1.87 36.03
C ALA A 95 -36.17 -3.23 36.76
N VAL A 96 -35.13 -4.02 36.47
CA VAL A 96 -34.88 -5.30 37.16
C VAL A 96 -34.49 -5.07 38.63
N GLU A 97 -33.65 -4.07 38.91
CA GLU A 97 -33.26 -3.69 40.26
C GLU A 97 -34.44 -3.19 41.10
N GLU A 98 -35.32 -2.39 40.50
CA GLU A 98 -36.57 -1.92 41.11
C GLU A 98 -37.49 -3.11 41.47
N GLY A 99 -37.68 -4.04 40.54
CA GLY A 99 -38.48 -5.25 40.78
C GLY A 99 -37.90 -6.14 41.89
N ASN A 100 -36.57 -6.32 41.92
CA ASN A 100 -35.89 -7.07 42.98
C ASN A 100 -36.01 -6.38 44.35
N GLY A 101 -35.82 -5.06 44.40
CA GLY A 101 -35.98 -4.28 45.63
C GLY A 101 -37.41 -4.31 46.16
N LEU A 102 -38.41 -4.26 45.27
CA LEU A 102 -39.81 -4.38 45.62
C LEU A 102 -40.15 -5.77 46.19
N MET A 103 -39.64 -6.85 45.60
CA MET A 103 -39.81 -8.21 46.16
C MET A 103 -39.18 -8.32 47.55
N ALA A 104 -37.94 -7.84 47.74
CA ALA A 104 -37.28 -7.84 49.04
C ALA A 104 -38.09 -7.03 50.08
N SER A 105 -38.64 -5.87 49.71
CA SER A 105 -39.51 -5.09 50.60
C SER A 105 -40.82 -5.79 50.96
N ILE A 106 -41.35 -6.65 50.10
CA ILE A 106 -42.54 -7.46 50.37
C ILE A 106 -42.19 -8.66 51.28
N GLU A 107 -40.96 -9.19 51.19
CA GLU A 107 -40.43 -10.30 52.00
C GLU A 107 -39.97 -9.89 53.41
N ASP A 108 -39.21 -8.79 53.54
CA ASP A 108 -38.70 -8.22 54.82
C ASP A 108 -39.81 -7.74 55.76
N CYS A 109 -41.01 -7.65 55.22
CA CYS A 109 -42.24 -7.27 55.88
C CYS A 109 -42.76 -8.35 56.87
N SER A 110 -41.90 -9.29 57.28
CA SER A 110 -42.13 -10.46 58.11
C SER A 110 -41.56 -10.29 59.52
N ASP A 111 -42.16 -9.42 60.32
CA ASP A 111 -41.95 -9.43 61.77
C ASP A 111 -43.14 -10.11 62.46
N SER A 112 -42.85 -11.30 63.01
CA SER A 112 -43.58 -12.11 64.02
C SER A 112 -45.06 -12.44 63.81
N ASP A 113 -45.32 -13.72 63.54
CA ASP A 113 -46.57 -14.45 63.82
C ASP A 113 -47.86 -13.95 63.14
N SER A 114 -48.10 -14.30 61.86
CA SER A 114 -49.43 -14.13 61.25
C SER A 114 -49.88 -15.29 60.35
N SER A 115 -51.20 -15.47 60.33
CA SER A 115 -52.01 -16.55 59.75
C SER A 115 -51.86 -16.76 58.24
N GLY A 116 -52.21 -17.96 57.77
CA GLY A 116 -52.01 -18.43 56.38
C GLY A 116 -52.67 -17.61 55.25
N ASP A 117 -53.62 -16.70 55.55
CA ASP A 117 -54.22 -15.81 54.54
C ASP A 117 -53.30 -14.62 54.17
N SER A 118 -52.45 -14.17 55.12
CA SER A 118 -51.45 -13.11 54.87
C SER A 118 -50.27 -13.61 54.01
N ASP A 119 -49.99 -14.91 54.07
CA ASP A 119 -49.01 -15.57 53.21
C ASP A 119 -49.50 -15.69 51.76
N SER A 120 -50.81 -15.82 51.55
CA SER A 120 -51.45 -15.90 50.23
C SER A 120 -51.37 -14.56 49.47
N GLU A 121 -51.76 -13.44 50.10
CA GLU A 121 -51.66 -12.08 49.49
C GLU A 121 -50.20 -11.71 49.18
N ARG A 122 -49.27 -12.09 50.06
CA ARG A 122 -47.83 -11.89 49.83
C ARG A 122 -47.34 -12.66 48.60
N ALA A 123 -47.71 -13.93 48.49
CA ALA A 123 -47.35 -14.76 47.34
C ALA A 123 -47.94 -14.20 46.04
N GLU A 124 -49.17 -13.67 46.07
CA GLU A 124 -49.80 -13.03 44.92
C GLU A 124 -49.08 -11.74 44.48
N ASN A 125 -48.70 -10.89 45.43
CA ASN A 125 -47.95 -9.65 45.14
C ASN A 125 -46.55 -9.96 44.58
N ILE A 126 -45.82 -10.91 45.17
CA ILE A 126 -44.53 -11.37 44.63
C ILE A 126 -44.71 -11.94 43.22
N SER A 127 -45.74 -12.77 43.00
CA SER A 127 -46.06 -13.31 41.66
C SER A 127 -46.35 -12.20 40.65
N THR A 128 -47.03 -11.13 41.07
CA THR A 128 -47.35 -9.98 40.23
C THR A 128 -46.09 -9.24 39.80
N VAL A 129 -45.17 -8.98 40.73
CA VAL A 129 -43.87 -8.34 40.44
C VAL A 129 -43.02 -9.22 39.52
N GLN A 130 -42.90 -10.51 39.81
CA GLN A 130 -42.19 -11.48 38.95
C GLN A 130 -42.76 -11.53 37.53
N ARG A 131 -44.09 -11.49 37.40
CA ARG A 131 -44.78 -11.46 36.10
C ARG A 131 -44.49 -10.17 35.33
N GLY A 132 -44.32 -9.04 36.03
CA GLY A 132 -43.91 -7.77 35.42
C GLY A 132 -42.44 -7.77 34.93
N MET A 133 -41.55 -8.45 35.65
CA MET A 133 -40.13 -8.56 35.28
C MET A 133 -39.90 -9.47 34.06
N ALA A 134 -40.72 -10.52 33.89
CA ALA A 134 -40.53 -11.52 32.83
C ALA A 134 -40.55 -10.92 31.39
N PRO A 135 -41.48 -10.04 31.01
CA PRO A 135 -41.47 -9.32 29.73
C PRO A 135 -40.22 -8.48 29.50
N VAL A 136 -39.73 -7.75 30.50
CA VAL A 136 -38.51 -6.92 30.37
C VAL A 136 -37.30 -7.80 30.08
N ALA A 137 -37.15 -8.92 30.79
CA ALA A 137 -36.07 -9.86 30.57
C ALA A 137 -36.16 -10.55 29.19
N ALA A 138 -37.37 -10.93 28.76
CA ALA A 138 -37.59 -11.56 27.46
C ALA A 138 -37.33 -10.60 26.30
N LEU A 139 -37.87 -9.38 26.38
CA LEU A 139 -37.69 -8.33 25.37
C LEU A 139 -36.22 -7.90 25.30
N GLY A 140 -35.54 -7.81 26.46
CA GLY A 140 -34.11 -7.50 26.51
C GLY A 140 -33.24 -8.52 25.79
N ARG A 141 -33.53 -9.83 25.92
CA ARG A 141 -32.79 -10.88 25.18
C ARG A 141 -33.04 -10.81 23.67
N ALA A 142 -34.31 -10.78 23.26
CA ALA A 142 -34.68 -10.69 21.84
C ALA A 142 -34.07 -9.44 21.18
N PHE A 143 -34.08 -8.32 21.91
CA PHE A 143 -33.46 -7.09 21.46
C PHE A 143 -31.94 -7.22 21.27
N GLN A 144 -31.23 -7.85 22.20
CA GLN A 144 -29.77 -8.02 22.10
C GLN A 144 -29.36 -8.84 20.88
N GLU A 145 -30.11 -9.88 20.54
CA GLU A 145 -29.88 -10.71 19.35
C GLU A 145 -30.01 -9.87 18.07
N VAL A 146 -31.17 -9.22 17.87
CA VAL A 146 -31.42 -8.37 16.69
C VAL A 146 -30.43 -7.21 16.60
N ALA A 147 -30.09 -6.58 17.72
CA ALA A 147 -29.14 -5.47 17.75
C ALA A 147 -27.70 -5.92 17.46
N CYS A 148 -27.33 -7.16 17.78
CA CYS A 148 -26.03 -7.74 17.43
C CYS A 148 -25.95 -7.99 15.92
N ASP A 149 -26.96 -8.64 15.34
CA ASP A 149 -27.03 -8.95 13.91
C ASP A 149 -27.02 -7.67 13.07
N TYR A 150 -27.86 -6.70 13.46
CA TYR A 150 -27.94 -5.42 12.78
C TYR A 150 -26.63 -4.62 12.88
N ARG A 151 -25.99 -4.61 14.05
CA ARG A 151 -24.67 -3.97 14.22
C ARG A 151 -23.64 -4.63 13.32
N TRP A 152 -23.62 -5.96 13.26
CA TRP A 152 -22.72 -6.69 12.37
C TRP A 152 -22.95 -6.28 10.91
N PHE A 153 -24.21 -6.24 10.47
CA PHE A 153 -24.57 -5.82 9.12
C PHE A 153 -24.12 -4.39 8.79
N LEU A 154 -24.36 -3.42 9.68
CA LEU A 154 -23.89 -2.04 9.48
C LEU A 154 -22.36 -1.93 9.49
N GLN A 155 -21.67 -2.70 10.34
CA GLN A 155 -20.21 -2.74 10.35
C GLN A 155 -19.66 -3.33 9.06
N TYR A 156 -20.25 -4.41 8.58
CA TYR A 156 -19.90 -5.02 7.31
C TYR A 156 -20.08 -4.02 6.16
N ARG A 157 -21.23 -3.36 6.08
CA ARG A 157 -21.52 -2.33 5.06
C ARG A 157 -20.55 -1.15 5.17
N PHE A 158 -20.21 -0.72 6.38
CA PHE A 158 -19.18 0.29 6.62
C PHE A 158 -17.83 -0.12 6.02
N PHE A 159 -17.40 -1.36 6.25
CA PHE A 159 -16.15 -1.87 5.71
C PHE A 159 -16.18 -1.91 4.18
N VAL A 160 -17.26 -2.35 3.56
CA VAL A 160 -17.42 -2.35 2.10
C VAL A 160 -17.27 -0.93 1.52
N ILE A 161 -17.99 0.05 2.05
CA ILE A 161 -17.92 1.45 1.58
C ILE A 161 -16.51 2.03 1.84
N TYR A 162 -15.91 1.69 2.98
CA TYR A 162 -14.55 2.12 3.31
C TYR A 162 -13.53 1.56 2.32
N ILE A 163 -13.57 0.25 2.02
CA ILE A 163 -12.67 -0.38 1.06
C ILE A 163 -12.90 0.22 -0.33
N HIS A 164 -14.15 0.32 -0.79
CA HIS A 164 -14.48 0.93 -2.08
C HIS A 164 -13.88 2.34 -2.25
N ASN A 165 -14.02 3.20 -1.23
CA ASN A 165 -13.45 4.54 -1.28
C ASN A 165 -11.92 4.55 -1.30
N ASN A 166 -11.27 3.64 -0.59
CA ASN A 166 -9.81 3.54 -0.59
C ASN A 166 -9.27 2.92 -1.89
N VAL A 167 -9.96 1.93 -2.46
CA VAL A 167 -9.66 1.36 -3.78
C VAL A 167 -9.63 2.47 -4.83
N ARG A 168 -10.65 3.33 -4.87
CA ARG A 168 -10.68 4.48 -5.79
C ARG A 168 -9.50 5.43 -5.61
N LYS A 169 -9.13 5.75 -4.36
CA LYS A 169 -7.99 6.63 -4.07
C LYS A 169 -6.67 6.02 -4.54
N VAL A 170 -6.45 4.73 -4.27
CA VAL A 170 -5.23 4.04 -4.69
C VAL A 170 -5.19 3.86 -6.21
N ALA A 171 -6.32 3.57 -6.85
CA ALA A 171 -6.44 3.47 -8.30
C ALA A 171 -6.04 4.79 -9.00
N VAL A 172 -6.50 5.94 -8.51
CA VAL A 172 -6.08 7.26 -9.03
C VAL A 172 -4.57 7.46 -8.89
N ALA A 173 -4.00 7.18 -7.70
CA ALA A 173 -2.58 7.34 -7.47
C ALA A 173 -1.71 6.41 -8.34
N LEU A 174 -2.13 5.15 -8.51
CA LEU A 174 -1.46 4.21 -9.42
C LEU A 174 -1.61 4.64 -10.88
N GLY A 175 -2.79 5.11 -11.29
CA GLY A 175 -3.02 5.64 -12.64
C GLY A 175 -2.11 6.83 -12.96
N GLU A 176 -1.95 7.78 -12.03
CA GLU A 176 -1.01 8.90 -12.16
C GLU A 176 0.45 8.43 -12.27
N LEU A 177 0.85 7.42 -11.48
CA LEU A 177 2.19 6.85 -11.57
C LEU A 177 2.42 6.10 -12.88
N THR A 178 1.44 5.34 -13.37
CA THR A 178 1.48 4.66 -14.67
C THR A 178 1.57 5.67 -15.81
N HIS A 179 0.83 6.78 -15.75
CA HIS A 179 0.95 7.87 -16.72
C HIS A 179 2.35 8.47 -16.73
N ARG A 180 2.90 8.82 -15.56
CA ARG A 180 4.26 9.35 -15.45
C ARG A 180 5.32 8.35 -15.90
N LEU A 181 5.09 7.06 -15.63
CA LEU A 181 5.94 5.99 -16.13
C LEU A 181 5.91 5.93 -17.66
N ALA A 182 4.74 6.14 -18.31
CA ALA A 182 4.64 6.18 -19.76
C ALA A 182 5.42 7.34 -20.40
N GLU A 183 5.56 8.47 -19.70
CA GLU A 183 6.37 9.63 -20.14
C GLU A 183 7.88 9.35 -20.08
N VAL A 184 8.33 8.38 -19.29
CA VAL A 184 9.74 7.99 -19.22
C VAL A 184 10.15 7.40 -20.58
N PRO A 185 11.24 7.84 -21.22
CA PRO A 185 11.65 7.31 -22.52
C PRO A 185 12.11 5.84 -22.39
N ASP A 186 11.85 5.03 -23.42
CA ASP A 186 12.27 3.63 -23.46
C ASP A 186 13.77 3.46 -23.77
N LEU A 187 14.37 4.46 -24.42
CA LEU A 187 15.76 4.47 -24.87
C LEU A 187 16.41 5.79 -24.50
N ALA A 188 17.70 5.72 -24.16
CA ALA A 188 18.50 6.91 -23.88
C ALA A 188 19.30 7.35 -25.10
N GLU A 189 19.55 8.64 -25.18
CA GLU A 189 20.34 9.27 -26.26
C GLU A 189 21.84 9.30 -25.94
N SER A 190 22.21 9.16 -24.67
CA SER A 190 23.59 9.17 -24.19
C SER A 190 23.70 8.44 -22.86
N ARG A 191 24.93 8.11 -22.45
CA ARG A 191 25.18 7.47 -21.14
C ARG A 191 24.67 8.32 -19.96
N SER A 192 24.96 9.62 -19.95
CA SER A 192 24.53 10.51 -18.87
C SER A 192 23.01 10.67 -18.83
N HIS A 193 22.37 10.66 -20.01
CA HIS A 193 20.92 10.61 -20.13
C HIS A 193 20.37 9.31 -19.52
N ALA A 194 20.91 8.16 -19.88
CA ALA A 194 20.49 6.86 -19.35
C ALA A 194 20.62 6.78 -17.83
N GLU A 195 21.76 7.20 -17.26
CA GLU A 195 22.00 7.21 -15.81
C GLU A 195 21.04 8.17 -15.06
N ARG A 196 20.62 9.28 -15.69
CA ARG A 196 19.61 10.18 -15.13
C ARG A 196 18.21 9.54 -15.17
N VAL A 197 17.81 8.98 -16.31
CA VAL A 197 16.48 8.39 -16.49
C VAL A 197 16.30 7.15 -15.62
N LEU A 198 17.32 6.31 -15.48
CA LEU A 198 17.28 5.16 -14.56
C LEU A 198 17.11 5.57 -13.09
N ARG A 199 17.70 6.70 -12.67
CA ARG A 199 17.48 7.26 -11.33
C ARG A 199 16.06 7.77 -11.15
N GLU A 200 15.50 8.42 -12.16
CA GLU A 200 14.10 8.85 -12.17
C GLU A 200 13.14 7.64 -12.10
N LEU A 201 13.39 6.61 -12.90
CA LEU A 201 12.63 5.37 -12.91
C LEU A 201 12.67 4.67 -11.54
N ALA A 202 13.84 4.60 -10.90
CA ALA A 202 13.99 4.06 -9.55
C ALA A 202 13.20 4.88 -8.50
N SER A 203 13.16 6.20 -8.63
CA SER A 203 12.34 7.08 -7.76
C SER A 203 10.85 6.85 -7.96
N LEU A 204 10.40 6.67 -9.21
CA LEU A 204 9.02 6.28 -9.51
C LEU A 204 8.65 4.94 -8.88
N GLN A 205 9.54 3.95 -8.97
CA GLN A 205 9.33 2.64 -8.36
C GLN A 205 9.21 2.73 -6.84
N GLN A 206 10.11 3.46 -6.18
CA GLN A 206 10.06 3.65 -4.73
C GLN A 206 8.72 4.25 -4.29
N ARG A 207 8.22 5.25 -5.02
CA ARG A 207 6.89 5.84 -4.78
C ARG A 207 5.76 4.85 -5.05
N GLY A 208 5.90 4.04 -6.11
CA GLY A 208 4.93 3.00 -6.47
C GLY A 208 4.79 1.91 -5.41
N GLN A 209 5.88 1.52 -4.74
CA GLN A 209 5.85 0.44 -3.74
C GLN A 209 4.85 0.69 -2.60
N GLU A 210 4.73 1.93 -2.12
CA GLU A 210 3.74 2.27 -1.09
C GLU A 210 2.30 1.99 -1.57
N TRP A 211 2.00 2.39 -2.82
CA TRP A 211 0.67 2.23 -3.40
C TRP A 211 0.38 0.78 -3.81
N LEU A 212 1.37 0.05 -4.32
CA LEU A 212 1.27 -1.37 -4.63
C LEU A 212 0.97 -2.20 -3.36
N GLY A 213 1.65 -1.90 -2.24
CA GLY A 213 1.37 -2.56 -0.96
C GLY A 213 -0.05 -2.29 -0.45
N LYS A 214 -0.52 -1.03 -0.55
CA LYS A 214 -1.91 -0.67 -0.24
C LYS A 214 -2.90 -1.38 -1.18
N ALA A 215 -2.59 -1.44 -2.47
CA ALA A 215 -3.42 -2.09 -3.47
C ALA A 215 -3.63 -3.58 -3.18
N ALA A 216 -2.54 -4.30 -2.90
CA ALA A 216 -2.60 -5.72 -2.53
C ALA A 216 -3.43 -5.96 -1.27
N THR A 217 -3.24 -5.13 -0.23
CA THR A 217 -3.99 -5.24 1.03
C THR A 217 -5.49 -4.98 0.83
N LEU A 218 -5.83 -3.95 0.05
CA LEU A 218 -7.23 -3.61 -0.25
C LEU A 218 -7.91 -4.64 -1.13
N ALA A 219 -7.22 -5.17 -2.14
CA ALA A 219 -7.76 -6.23 -3.00
C ALA A 219 -8.02 -7.50 -2.20
N SER A 220 -7.08 -7.94 -1.36
CA SER A 220 -7.26 -9.11 -0.48
C SER A 220 -8.45 -8.93 0.46
N ARG A 221 -8.56 -7.76 1.10
CA ARG A 221 -9.68 -7.48 2.00
C ARG A 221 -11.01 -7.37 1.25
N GLY A 222 -11.00 -6.86 0.03
CA GLY A 222 -12.16 -6.81 -0.85
C GLY A 222 -12.67 -8.21 -1.17
N GLU A 223 -11.77 -9.12 -1.56
CA GLU A 223 -12.08 -10.53 -1.83
C GLU A 223 -12.69 -11.21 -0.59
N GLU A 224 -12.08 -11.07 0.59
CA GLU A 224 -12.61 -11.61 1.86
C GLU A 224 -14.03 -11.13 2.15
N LEU A 225 -14.35 -9.87 1.81
CA LEU A 225 -15.70 -9.34 1.99
C LEU A 225 -16.67 -9.94 0.97
N ILE A 226 -16.27 -10.08 -0.30
CA ILE A 226 -17.10 -10.68 -1.36
C ILE A 226 -17.40 -12.15 -1.04
N GLU A 227 -16.40 -12.91 -0.60
CA GLU A 227 -16.54 -14.33 -0.21
C GLU A 227 -17.48 -14.55 0.98
N ALA A 228 -17.77 -13.53 1.78
CA ALA A 228 -18.70 -13.60 2.90
C ALA A 228 -20.20 -13.63 2.47
N ASP A 229 -20.47 -13.88 1.18
CA ASP A 229 -21.79 -14.15 0.55
C ASP A 229 -22.83 -13.04 0.76
N ASN A 230 -22.43 -11.79 0.48
CA ASN A 230 -23.32 -10.63 0.51
C ASN A 230 -23.30 -9.91 -0.84
N LEU A 231 -24.44 -9.92 -1.54
CA LEU A 231 -24.60 -9.27 -2.86
C LEU A 231 -24.13 -7.80 -2.86
N PHE A 232 -24.27 -7.09 -1.74
CA PHE A 232 -23.82 -5.69 -1.65
C PHE A 232 -22.30 -5.53 -1.82
N ALA A 233 -21.50 -6.45 -1.27
CA ALA A 233 -20.05 -6.38 -1.42
C ALA A 233 -19.61 -6.76 -2.82
N GLU A 234 -20.22 -7.77 -3.42
CA GLU A 234 -19.95 -8.18 -4.79
C GLU A 234 -20.19 -7.02 -5.77
N ASP A 235 -21.38 -6.41 -5.71
CA ASP A 235 -21.76 -5.27 -6.56
C ASP A 235 -20.83 -4.05 -6.37
N ALA A 236 -20.41 -3.79 -5.12
CA ALA A 236 -19.62 -2.62 -4.80
C ALA A 236 -18.11 -2.79 -5.02
N LEU A 237 -17.57 -4.01 -4.93
CA LEU A 237 -16.12 -4.25 -4.84
C LEU A 237 -15.53 -5.11 -5.95
N ALA A 238 -16.30 -5.97 -6.61
CA ALA A 238 -15.74 -6.93 -7.57
C ALA A 238 -14.97 -6.22 -8.71
N LEU A 239 -15.63 -5.33 -9.44
CA LEU A 239 -14.99 -4.58 -10.53
C LEU A 239 -13.89 -3.63 -10.03
N PRO A 240 -14.09 -2.82 -8.97
CA PRO A 240 -13.02 -1.95 -8.46
C PRO A 240 -11.77 -2.69 -7.99
N CYS A 241 -11.90 -3.85 -7.34
CA CYS A 241 -10.75 -4.64 -6.88
C CYS A 241 -10.01 -5.27 -8.07
N GLN A 242 -10.73 -5.78 -9.07
CA GLN A 242 -10.13 -6.29 -10.30
C GLN A 242 -9.35 -5.18 -11.05
N GLU A 243 -9.94 -4.00 -11.18
CA GLU A 243 -9.27 -2.86 -11.83
C GLU A 243 -8.03 -2.42 -11.06
N LEU A 244 -8.08 -2.44 -9.73
CA LEU A 244 -6.92 -2.13 -8.88
C LEU A 244 -5.77 -3.13 -9.07
N GLN A 245 -6.08 -4.42 -9.19
CA GLN A 245 -5.09 -5.45 -9.52
C GLN A 245 -4.52 -5.23 -10.93
N ARG A 246 -5.36 -4.92 -11.92
CA ARG A 246 -4.94 -4.61 -13.30
C ARG A 246 -3.98 -3.42 -13.36
N LEU A 247 -4.30 -2.31 -12.68
CA LEU A 247 -3.44 -1.13 -12.61
C LEU A 247 -2.10 -1.43 -11.92
N SER A 248 -2.13 -2.26 -10.86
CA SER A 248 -0.92 -2.68 -10.15
C SER A 248 0.01 -3.49 -11.06
N LEU A 249 -0.57 -4.42 -11.84
CA LEU A 249 0.18 -5.21 -12.82
C LEU A 249 0.73 -4.34 -13.94
N GLU A 250 -0.09 -3.46 -14.51
CA GLU A 250 0.30 -2.54 -15.59
C GLU A 250 1.50 -1.67 -15.19
N PHE A 251 1.46 -1.08 -13.99
CA PHE A 251 2.57 -0.29 -13.46
C PHE A 251 3.84 -1.14 -13.30
N THR A 252 3.71 -2.33 -12.69
CA THR A 252 4.86 -3.19 -12.36
C THR A 252 5.53 -3.73 -13.63
N GLU A 253 4.75 -4.26 -14.57
CA GLU A 253 5.26 -4.73 -15.86
C GLU A 253 5.80 -3.58 -16.72
N GLY A 254 5.14 -2.41 -16.66
CA GLY A 254 5.61 -1.16 -17.24
C GLY A 254 7.02 -0.82 -16.79
N HIS A 255 7.23 -0.83 -15.48
CA HIS A 255 8.49 -0.50 -14.85
C HIS A 255 9.58 -1.51 -15.25
N GLU A 256 9.29 -2.80 -15.15
CA GLU A 256 10.24 -3.86 -15.50
C GLU A 256 10.67 -3.79 -16.96
N ARG A 257 9.74 -3.51 -17.87
CA ARG A 257 10.02 -3.35 -19.30
C ARG A 257 10.95 -2.16 -19.55
N LYS A 258 10.64 -0.99 -18.98
CA LYS A 258 11.46 0.23 -19.13
C LYS A 258 12.83 0.07 -18.49
N SER A 259 12.89 -0.51 -17.29
CA SER A 259 14.15 -0.80 -16.58
C SER A 259 15.07 -1.68 -17.43
N ARG A 260 14.52 -2.75 -18.01
CA ARG A 260 15.28 -3.64 -18.91
C ARG A 260 15.77 -2.91 -20.16
N SER A 261 14.89 -2.18 -20.86
CA SER A 261 15.24 -1.45 -22.09
C SER A 261 16.32 -0.39 -21.84
N LEU A 262 16.15 0.43 -20.80
CA LEU A 262 17.10 1.47 -20.42
C LEU A 262 18.43 0.88 -19.91
N GLY A 263 18.39 -0.26 -19.22
CA GLY A 263 19.59 -0.99 -18.82
C GLY A 263 20.43 -1.46 -20.00
N LEU A 264 19.77 -2.02 -21.03
CA LEU A 264 20.42 -2.39 -22.29
C LEU A 264 20.95 -1.15 -23.03
N SER A 265 20.15 -0.07 -23.09
CA SER A 265 20.54 1.19 -23.73
C SER A 265 21.78 1.80 -23.06
N LEU A 266 21.84 1.83 -21.72
CA LEU A 266 23.02 2.29 -20.97
C LEU A 266 24.27 1.49 -21.32
N GLU A 267 24.16 0.17 -21.39
CA GLU A 267 25.29 -0.70 -21.69
C GLU A 267 25.79 -0.50 -23.13
N LEU A 268 24.87 -0.37 -24.10
CA LEU A 268 25.24 -0.05 -25.47
C LEU A 268 25.93 1.31 -25.58
N GLU A 269 25.38 2.37 -24.96
CA GLU A 269 25.99 3.70 -24.95
C GLU A 269 27.40 3.67 -24.35
N LYS A 270 27.63 2.91 -23.27
CA LYS A 270 28.99 2.72 -22.70
C LYS A 270 29.95 2.07 -23.70
N ARG A 271 29.49 1.08 -24.48
CA ARG A 271 30.33 0.43 -25.52
C ARG A 271 30.62 1.38 -26.67
N LEU A 272 29.62 2.15 -27.10
CA LEU A 272 29.78 3.18 -28.14
C LEU A 272 30.80 4.25 -27.71
N GLU A 273 30.70 4.78 -26.50
CA GLU A 273 31.66 5.76 -25.95
C GLU A 273 33.09 5.20 -25.90
N LYS A 274 33.27 3.96 -25.41
CA LYS A 274 34.59 3.30 -25.34
C LYS A 274 35.21 3.10 -26.72
N ALA A 275 34.43 2.62 -27.69
CA ALA A 275 34.89 2.40 -29.06
C ALA A 275 35.24 3.72 -29.76
N MET A 276 34.43 4.77 -29.55
CA MET A 276 34.69 6.10 -30.08
C MET A 276 35.99 6.70 -29.49
N ALA A 277 36.17 6.62 -28.18
CA ALA A 277 37.40 7.07 -27.50
C ALA A 277 38.64 6.28 -27.95
N TRP A 278 38.49 5.00 -28.27
CA TRP A 278 39.57 4.20 -28.87
C TRP A 278 39.92 4.71 -30.27
N CYS A 279 38.93 4.94 -31.14
CA CYS A 279 39.17 5.51 -32.47
C CYS A 279 39.90 6.87 -32.39
N GLU A 280 39.46 7.76 -31.50
CA GLU A 280 40.06 9.09 -31.32
C GLU A 280 41.51 9.01 -30.85
N ARG A 281 41.80 8.19 -29.83
CA ARG A 281 43.18 7.95 -29.37
C ARG A 281 44.04 7.32 -30.47
N GLY A 282 43.47 6.42 -31.27
CA GLY A 282 44.20 5.77 -32.37
C GLY A 282 44.56 6.74 -33.48
N VAL A 283 43.62 7.58 -33.92
CA VAL A 283 43.88 8.65 -34.90
C VAL A 283 44.90 9.64 -34.35
N TYR A 284 44.77 10.05 -33.09
CA TYR A 284 45.72 10.95 -32.45
C TYR A 284 47.14 10.36 -32.41
N LEU A 285 47.28 9.10 -31.99
CA LEU A 285 48.57 8.40 -31.98
C LEU A 285 49.20 8.42 -33.36
N LEU A 286 48.46 8.03 -34.40
CA LEU A 286 48.96 8.04 -35.79
C LEU A 286 49.37 9.43 -36.26
N ALA A 287 48.60 10.47 -35.93
CA ALA A 287 48.91 11.85 -36.29
C ALA A 287 50.12 12.41 -35.52
N SER A 288 50.34 11.93 -34.29
CA SER A 288 51.42 12.39 -33.42
C SER A 288 52.80 11.80 -33.77
N GLN A 289 52.89 10.83 -34.68
CA GLN A 289 54.15 10.21 -35.07
C GLN A 289 54.99 11.16 -35.96
N PRO A 290 56.14 11.66 -35.48
CA PRO A 290 56.95 12.62 -36.23
C PRO A 290 57.60 11.94 -37.43
N VAL A 291 57.30 12.45 -38.64
CA VAL A 291 57.78 11.89 -39.92
C VAL A 291 59.30 11.76 -39.95
N ASP A 292 60.03 12.77 -39.45
CA ASP A 292 61.49 12.80 -39.49
C ASP A 292 62.13 11.73 -38.60
N ARG A 293 61.60 11.50 -37.39
CA ARG A 293 62.17 10.48 -36.48
C ARG A 293 61.94 9.07 -37.00
N CYS A 294 60.80 8.82 -37.63
CA CYS A 294 60.46 7.53 -38.23
C CYS A 294 61.30 7.17 -39.47
N GLN A 295 62.15 8.07 -39.98
CA GLN A 295 63.06 7.74 -41.09
C GLN A 295 64.26 6.90 -40.62
N SER A 296 64.65 7.01 -39.34
CA SER A 296 65.69 6.18 -38.72
C SER A 296 65.18 4.76 -38.44
N GLN A 297 66.08 3.76 -38.46
CA GLN A 297 65.70 2.39 -38.11
C GLN A 297 65.10 2.31 -36.70
N GLU A 298 65.80 2.89 -35.71
CA GLU A 298 65.38 2.91 -34.30
C GLU A 298 64.03 3.65 -34.13
N GLY A 299 63.85 4.79 -34.79
CA GLY A 299 62.58 5.52 -34.75
C GLY A 299 61.42 4.82 -35.47
N ALA A 300 61.70 4.04 -36.52
CA ALA A 300 60.69 3.20 -37.16
C ALA A 300 60.29 2.00 -36.29
N GLU A 301 61.25 1.38 -35.60
CA GLU A 301 61.03 0.29 -34.65
C GLU A 301 60.25 0.77 -33.41
N ALA A 302 60.60 1.94 -32.85
CA ALA A 302 59.87 2.54 -31.73
C ALA A 302 58.41 2.86 -32.10
N ALA A 303 58.18 3.47 -33.26
CA ALA A 303 56.83 3.77 -33.76
C ALA A 303 56.01 2.49 -34.04
N LEU A 304 56.66 1.40 -34.45
CA LEU A 304 56.01 0.08 -34.57
C LEU A 304 55.63 -0.49 -33.21
N ALA A 305 56.52 -0.40 -32.22
CA ALA A 305 56.26 -0.87 -30.86
C ALA A 305 55.07 -0.12 -30.22
N GLU A 306 54.98 1.21 -30.40
CA GLU A 306 53.85 2.02 -29.93
C GLU A 306 52.53 1.58 -30.57
N ILE A 307 52.52 1.35 -31.89
CA ILE A 307 51.33 0.85 -32.60
C ILE A 307 50.95 -0.55 -32.09
N HIS A 308 51.93 -1.43 -31.90
CA HIS A 308 51.69 -2.78 -31.37
C HIS A 308 51.07 -2.73 -29.97
N ALA A 309 51.65 -1.96 -29.05
CA ALA A 309 51.11 -1.77 -27.71
C ALA A 309 49.68 -1.20 -27.73
N PHE A 310 49.40 -0.23 -28.61
CA PHE A 310 48.05 0.31 -28.75
C PHE A 310 47.04 -0.73 -29.26
N LEU A 311 47.39 -1.51 -30.29
CA LEU A 311 46.52 -2.54 -30.83
C LEU A 311 46.30 -3.70 -29.86
N GLU A 312 47.30 -4.04 -29.04
CA GLU A 312 47.16 -5.01 -27.96
C GLU A 312 46.11 -4.56 -26.95
N SER A 313 46.03 -3.26 -26.61
CA SER A 313 44.98 -2.72 -25.72
C SER A 313 43.55 -2.69 -26.32
N SER A 314 43.37 -3.11 -27.58
CA SER A 314 42.09 -2.96 -28.30
C SER A 314 40.98 -3.94 -27.88
N HIS A 315 41.30 -5.05 -27.20
CA HIS A 315 40.31 -6.05 -26.80
C HIS A 315 39.31 -5.52 -25.76
N GLU A 316 39.68 -4.50 -24.98
CA GLU A 316 38.79 -3.86 -23.99
C GLU A 316 37.86 -2.79 -24.58
N HIS A 317 38.07 -2.39 -25.85
CA HIS A 317 37.47 -1.19 -26.44
C HIS A 317 36.69 -1.45 -27.74
N GLN A 318 36.49 -2.71 -28.12
CA GLN A 318 35.66 -3.06 -29.28
C GLN A 318 34.17 -3.03 -28.92
N LEU A 319 33.31 -2.66 -29.88
CA LEU A 319 31.85 -2.79 -29.73
C LEU A 319 31.44 -4.24 -29.38
N GLY A 320 32.20 -5.22 -29.87
CA GLY A 320 31.93 -6.64 -29.68
C GLY A 320 30.65 -7.09 -30.39
N ASP A 321 30.10 -8.21 -29.94
CA ASP A 321 28.79 -8.70 -30.41
C ASP A 321 27.67 -7.77 -29.93
N THR A 322 26.84 -7.31 -30.88
CA THR A 322 25.69 -6.44 -30.65
C THR A 322 24.36 -7.19 -30.58
N SER A 323 24.34 -8.51 -30.81
CA SER A 323 23.14 -9.35 -30.72
C SER A 323 22.32 -9.19 -29.42
N PRO A 324 22.93 -8.93 -28.24
CA PRO A 324 22.15 -8.73 -27.01
C PRO A 324 21.28 -7.46 -27.02
N PHE A 325 21.51 -6.56 -27.97
CA PHE A 325 20.81 -5.28 -28.08
C PHE A 325 19.72 -5.29 -29.17
N ASP A 326 19.52 -6.39 -29.90
CA ASP A 326 18.55 -6.45 -31.01
C ASP A 326 17.14 -5.99 -30.61
N ALA A 327 16.75 -6.24 -29.36
CA ALA A 327 15.46 -5.82 -28.82
C ALA A 327 15.29 -4.29 -28.69
N ILE A 328 16.38 -3.52 -28.67
CA ILE A 328 16.40 -2.06 -28.51
C ILE A 328 16.96 -1.31 -29.74
N LEU A 329 17.41 -2.03 -30.76
CA LEU A 329 17.99 -1.45 -31.97
C LEU A 329 16.89 -0.83 -32.85
N THR A 330 16.65 0.46 -32.65
CA THR A 330 15.87 1.28 -33.59
C THR A 330 16.68 1.58 -34.85
N SER A 331 16.02 2.12 -35.89
CA SER A 331 16.69 2.55 -37.13
C SER A 331 17.85 3.50 -36.86
N ASP A 332 17.60 4.54 -36.06
CA ASP A 332 18.61 5.57 -35.74
C ASP A 332 19.77 5.00 -34.92
N LEU A 333 19.48 4.10 -33.97
CA LEU A 333 20.50 3.48 -33.13
C LEU A 333 21.37 2.51 -33.94
N SER A 334 20.75 1.76 -34.86
CA SER A 334 21.45 0.88 -35.80
C SER A 334 22.40 1.67 -36.69
N GLU A 335 21.96 2.81 -37.24
CA GLU A 335 22.82 3.68 -38.04
C GLU A 335 24.03 4.19 -37.22
N ARG A 336 23.82 4.63 -35.97
CA ARG A 336 24.91 5.04 -35.07
C ARG A 336 25.92 3.92 -34.84
N VAL A 337 25.45 2.69 -34.61
CA VAL A 337 26.29 1.51 -34.42
C VAL A 337 27.10 1.20 -35.69
N GLU A 338 26.48 1.26 -36.87
CA GLU A 338 27.13 1.01 -38.15
C GLU A 338 28.19 2.07 -38.50
N VAL A 339 27.87 3.35 -38.30
CA VAL A 339 28.81 4.47 -38.50
C VAL A 339 30.05 4.28 -37.64
N LEU A 340 29.88 3.89 -36.37
CA LEU A 340 31.00 3.66 -35.47
C LEU A 340 31.80 2.41 -35.85
N HIS A 341 31.13 1.32 -36.27
CA HIS A 341 31.80 0.13 -36.82
C HIS A 341 32.68 0.46 -38.03
N ARG A 342 32.18 1.29 -38.95
CA ARG A 342 32.95 1.76 -40.10
C ARG A 342 34.17 2.56 -39.64
N LYS A 343 34.01 3.49 -38.69
CA LYS A 343 35.12 4.28 -38.13
C LYS A 343 36.19 3.39 -37.46
N VAL A 344 35.78 2.35 -36.72
CA VAL A 344 36.71 1.38 -36.11
C VAL A 344 37.51 0.65 -37.19
N THR A 345 36.85 0.22 -38.27
CA THR A 345 37.50 -0.43 -39.41
C THR A 345 38.50 0.49 -40.12
N GLU A 346 38.10 1.74 -40.39
CA GLU A 346 38.98 2.75 -41.01
C GLU A 346 40.26 2.99 -40.18
N VAL A 347 40.13 3.14 -38.86
CA VAL A 347 41.30 3.33 -37.97
C VAL A 347 42.21 2.09 -37.98
N ARG A 348 41.65 0.88 -37.98
CA ARG A 348 42.44 -0.37 -38.12
C ARG A 348 43.21 -0.42 -39.45
N ASP A 349 42.57 -0.02 -40.55
CA ASP A 349 43.22 0.05 -41.86
C ASP A 349 44.35 1.10 -41.88
N MET A 350 44.16 2.25 -41.23
CA MET A 350 45.21 3.26 -41.08
C MET A 350 46.42 2.69 -40.32
N PHE A 351 46.19 1.95 -39.23
CA PHE A 351 47.26 1.28 -38.47
C PHE A 351 48.00 0.24 -39.31
N GLU A 352 47.30 -0.58 -40.08
CA GLU A 352 47.94 -1.61 -40.91
C GLU A 352 48.76 -0.98 -42.06
N LYS A 353 48.23 0.05 -42.73
CA LYS A 353 48.99 0.84 -43.73
C LYS A 353 50.24 1.46 -43.11
N ARG A 354 50.13 2.06 -41.92
CA ARG A 354 51.26 2.66 -41.20
C ARG A 354 52.31 1.62 -40.81
N ARG A 355 51.89 0.46 -40.28
CA ARG A 355 52.78 -0.68 -39.96
C ARG A 355 53.56 -1.16 -41.18
N GLN A 356 52.89 -1.34 -42.32
CA GLN A 356 53.55 -1.75 -43.55
C GLN A 356 54.59 -0.73 -44.02
N GLY A 357 54.30 0.57 -43.89
CA GLY A 357 55.24 1.65 -44.18
C GLY A 357 56.47 1.63 -43.26
N LEU A 358 56.25 1.53 -41.95
CA LEU A 358 57.33 1.53 -40.96
C LEU A 358 58.21 0.28 -41.06
N ARG A 359 57.65 -0.91 -41.30
CA ARG A 359 58.43 -2.14 -41.53
C ARG A 359 59.40 -2.00 -42.72
N LYS A 360 58.95 -1.34 -43.79
CA LYS A 360 59.81 -1.05 -44.95
C LYS A 360 60.94 -0.07 -44.60
N LEU A 361 60.68 0.92 -43.74
CA LEU A 361 61.69 1.90 -43.29
C LEU A 361 62.72 1.26 -42.36
N ALA A 362 62.26 0.45 -41.39
CA ALA A 362 63.13 -0.31 -40.50
C ALA A 362 64.06 -1.27 -41.26
N ALA A 363 63.55 -1.92 -42.33
CA ALA A 363 64.34 -2.84 -43.16
C ALA A 363 65.32 -2.15 -44.14
N LYS A 364 65.11 -0.86 -44.49
CA LYS A 364 65.82 -0.20 -45.62
C LYS A 364 67.17 0.43 -45.28
N GLN A 365 67.58 0.51 -44.02
CA GLN A 365 68.84 1.19 -43.65
C GLN A 365 70.11 0.34 -43.67
N ALA A 366 70.06 -0.94 -44.07
CA ALA A 366 71.27 -1.70 -44.37
C ALA A 366 71.75 -1.45 -45.82
N ARG A 367 72.22 -0.24 -46.16
CA ARG A 367 73.08 -0.11 -47.34
C ARG A 367 74.49 -0.56 -46.94
N PRO A 368 75.14 -1.48 -47.68
CA PRO A 368 76.57 -1.72 -47.51
C PRO A 368 77.29 -0.40 -47.68
N VAL A 369 78.06 0.02 -46.68
CA VAL A 369 78.98 1.16 -46.81
C VAL A 369 80.01 0.74 -47.86
N GLN A 370 79.82 1.19 -49.10
CA GLN A 370 80.84 1.03 -50.12
C GLN A 370 82.01 1.92 -49.71
N HIS A 371 83.04 1.32 -49.11
CA HIS A 371 84.29 2.00 -48.82
C HIS A 371 84.85 2.57 -50.12
N VAL A 372 84.66 3.88 -50.31
CA VAL A 372 85.30 4.61 -51.40
C VAL A 372 86.77 4.72 -51.04
N ALA A 373 87.63 4.08 -51.83
CA ALA A 373 89.08 4.21 -51.66
C ALA A 373 89.48 5.69 -51.82
N PRO A 374 90.35 6.23 -50.95
CA PRO A 374 90.80 7.62 -51.08
C PRO A 374 91.52 7.81 -52.42
N ARG A 375 91.13 8.85 -53.16
CA ARG A 375 91.74 9.24 -54.43
C ARG A 375 93.23 9.51 -54.26
N PRO A 376 94.11 9.12 -55.20
CA PRO A 376 95.52 9.50 -55.17
C PRO A 376 95.65 11.01 -55.37
N GLU A 377 96.34 11.69 -54.45
CA GLU A 377 96.69 13.10 -54.61
C GLU A 377 97.60 13.29 -55.82
N SER A 378 97.23 14.23 -56.70
CA SER A 378 98.09 14.68 -57.80
C SER A 378 99.06 15.77 -57.32
N PRO A 379 100.27 15.88 -57.88
CA PRO A 379 101.33 16.73 -57.34
C PRO A 379 100.99 18.23 -57.40
N ARG A 380 101.26 18.94 -56.31
CA ARG A 380 101.13 20.40 -56.21
C ARG A 380 102.13 21.09 -57.16
N HIS A 381 101.63 21.75 -58.20
CA HIS A 381 102.38 22.78 -58.91
C HIS A 381 102.35 24.09 -58.12
N SER A 382 103.53 24.59 -57.79
CA SER A 382 103.81 25.86 -57.12
C SER A 382 103.42 27.09 -57.97
N PRO A 383 102.84 28.15 -57.39
CA PRO A 383 102.45 29.35 -58.12
C PRO A 383 103.64 30.29 -58.37
N LYS A 384 103.78 30.77 -59.61
CA LYS A 384 104.66 31.88 -59.98
C LYS A 384 104.01 33.20 -59.57
N SER A 385 104.70 33.99 -58.75
CA SER A 385 104.36 35.36 -58.41
C SER A 385 104.82 36.32 -59.52
N SER A 386 103.91 37.01 -60.18
CA SER A 386 104.19 38.22 -60.95
C SER A 386 103.65 39.44 -60.20
N GLN A 387 104.57 40.16 -59.56
CA GLN A 387 104.32 41.51 -59.05
C GLN A 387 104.36 42.49 -60.23
N GLY A 388 103.24 43.19 -60.47
CA GLY A 388 103.21 44.42 -61.24
C GLY A 388 103.19 45.62 -60.30
N LYS A 389 104.19 46.50 -60.39
CA LYS A 389 104.17 47.87 -59.86
C LYS A 389 104.21 48.86 -61.05
N ARG A 390 103.45 49.94 -60.88
CA ARG A 390 103.49 51.26 -61.57
C ARG A 390 104.93 51.64 -61.96
N GLN A 391 105.22 52.27 -63.10
CA GLN A 391 104.67 53.50 -63.68
C GLN A 391 105.04 53.57 -65.17
#